data_AF-A0A940E3D3-F1
#
_entry.id   AF-A0A940E3D3-F1
#
_cell.length_a   1.000
_cell.length_b   1.000
_cell.length_c   1.000
_cell.angle_alpha   90.00
_cell.angle_beta   90.00
_cell.angle_gamma   90.00
#
_symmetry.space_group_name_H-M   'P 1'
#
loop_
_entity.id
_entity.type
_entity.pdbx_description
1 polymer ?
#
loop_
_entity_poly.entity_id
_entity_poly.type
_entity_poly.pdbx_seq_one_letter_code
_entity_poly.pdbx_strand_id
1 'polypeptide(L)'
;MTPVSAQLPRIGPAQKYRLRWKRRRLLWQSWRSRHQLTCLQNRTLDIQRGDILAFVTLRNELDRLPWFFRHYRALGVDHFLIVDNGSDDGSTEYLAQQSDVSLWHTQASYRAARFGLDWLTSLQIRYGHGHWCLTVDADELLIYAHHDTQPLQDLTRWLERQGRAGFGALMLDLYPKGPLGSQTHDPECDPTETLNWFDAGPYRGQRQTPMGNLWVQGGARERVFFANTRQRSPTLNKIPLVKWSRRYTYVNSTHSALPRGLNALYDGPNGVAPSGVLLHTKFLPEITARSQIEKQRRQHFHDPDQFQTYYDGIIAQPDMWTERSEAYTGWIKLQQLGLMNAGGWPDQHS
;
A
#
# COMPACT_ATOMS: atom_id res chain seq x y z
N MET A 1 -13.33 8.83 -19.41
CA MET A 1 -12.76 7.50 -19.72
C MET A 1 -13.82 6.44 -19.48
N THR A 2 -13.86 5.38 -20.29
CA THR A 2 -14.83 4.28 -20.08
C THR A 2 -14.46 3.53 -18.80
N PRO A 3 -15.39 3.33 -17.86
CA PRO A 3 -15.12 2.59 -16.63
C PRO A 3 -14.62 1.18 -16.96
N VAL A 4 -13.57 0.73 -16.28
CA VAL A 4 -13.10 -0.66 -16.43
C VAL A 4 -14.15 -1.56 -15.78
N SER A 5 -14.66 -2.55 -16.53
CA SER A 5 -15.69 -3.46 -16.04
C SER A 5 -15.33 -4.04 -14.67
N ALA A 6 -16.26 -3.98 -13.71
CA ALA A 6 -16.10 -4.61 -12.40
C ALA A 6 -16.05 -6.15 -12.49
N GLN A 7 -16.48 -6.73 -13.62
CA GLN A 7 -16.54 -8.18 -13.78
C GLN A 7 -15.16 -8.79 -13.99
N LEU A 8 -14.88 -9.86 -13.25
CA LEU A 8 -13.68 -10.66 -13.46
C LEU A 8 -13.74 -11.38 -14.82
N PRO A 9 -12.61 -11.50 -15.54
CA PRO A 9 -12.57 -12.23 -16.80
C PRO A 9 -13.01 -13.68 -16.59
N ARG A 10 -13.79 -14.24 -17.52
CA ARG A 10 -14.16 -15.66 -17.48
C ARG A 10 -12.91 -16.53 -17.66
N ILE A 11 -12.79 -17.58 -16.87
CA ILE A 11 -11.64 -18.50 -16.93
C ILE A 11 -12.13 -19.96 -16.87
N GLY A 12 -11.45 -20.82 -17.61
CA GLY A 12 -11.77 -22.25 -17.67
C GLY A 12 -11.37 -23.03 -16.40
N PRO A 13 -11.82 -24.29 -16.25
CA PRO A 13 -11.48 -25.13 -15.09
C PRO A 13 -9.98 -25.28 -14.84
N ALA A 14 -9.18 -25.44 -15.90
CA ALA A 14 -7.73 -25.57 -15.79
C ALA A 14 -7.06 -24.31 -15.19
N GLN A 15 -7.50 -23.11 -15.59
CA GLN A 15 -7.02 -21.85 -15.03
C GLN A 15 -7.44 -21.69 -13.56
N LYS A 16 -8.69 -22.06 -13.20
CA LYS A 16 -9.15 -22.09 -11.80
C LYS A 16 -8.27 -23.00 -10.94
N TYR A 17 -7.94 -24.19 -11.46
CA TYR A 17 -7.08 -25.16 -10.80
C TYR A 17 -5.64 -24.64 -10.62
N ARG A 18 -5.05 -24.05 -11.67
CA ARG A 18 -3.73 -23.41 -11.61
C ARG A 18 -3.67 -22.29 -10.56
N LEU A 19 -4.71 -21.44 -10.49
CA LEU A 19 -4.78 -20.39 -9.47
C LEU A 19 -4.93 -20.95 -8.04
N ARG A 20 -5.67 -22.04 -7.86
CA ARG A 20 -5.77 -22.74 -6.57
C ARG A 20 -4.40 -23.28 -6.13
N TRP A 21 -3.64 -23.89 -7.05
CA TRP A 21 -2.29 -24.36 -6.77
C TRP A 21 -1.30 -23.24 -6.53
N LYS A 22 -1.33 -22.17 -7.33
CA LYS A 22 -0.54 -20.96 -7.09
C LYS A 22 -0.77 -20.44 -5.68
N ARG A 23 -2.04 -20.30 -5.26
CA ARG A 23 -2.40 -19.88 -3.89
C ARG A 23 -1.81 -20.82 -2.83
N ARG A 24 -1.96 -22.13 -2.97
CA ARG A 24 -1.41 -23.12 -2.02
C ARG A 24 0.11 -23.03 -1.92
N ARG A 25 0.79 -22.88 -3.05
CA ARG A 25 2.25 -22.71 -3.10
C ARG A 25 2.69 -21.44 -2.37
N LEU A 26 2.04 -20.31 -2.63
CA LEU A 26 2.36 -19.04 -1.97
C LEU A 26 2.11 -19.12 -0.46
N LEU A 27 0.96 -19.67 -0.04
CA LEU A 27 0.67 -19.89 1.38
C LEU A 27 1.71 -20.78 2.07
N TRP A 28 2.17 -21.84 1.40
CA TRP A 28 3.22 -22.70 1.94
C TRP A 28 4.58 -21.98 2.02
N GLN A 29 4.96 -21.22 0.99
CA GLN A 29 6.17 -20.39 0.99
C GLN A 29 6.15 -19.38 2.15
N SER A 30 5.04 -18.67 2.32
CA SER A 30 4.84 -17.73 3.42
C SER A 30 4.84 -18.44 4.78
N TRP A 31 4.15 -19.57 4.92
CA TRP A 31 4.19 -20.32 6.18
C TRP A 31 5.62 -20.76 6.56
N ARG A 32 6.43 -21.20 5.59
CA ARG A 32 7.84 -21.56 5.80
C ARG A 32 8.72 -20.36 6.16
N SER A 33 8.40 -19.16 5.66
CA SER A 33 9.17 -17.94 5.92
C SER A 33 9.22 -17.56 7.41
N ARG A 34 8.29 -18.06 8.24
CA ARG A 34 8.29 -17.84 9.69
C ARG A 34 9.60 -18.20 10.38
N HIS A 35 10.36 -19.14 9.82
CA HIS A 35 11.67 -19.55 10.34
C HIS A 35 12.79 -18.54 10.04
N GLN A 36 12.51 -17.50 9.25
CA GLN A 36 13.41 -16.39 8.98
C GLN A 36 13.19 -15.21 9.94
N LEU A 37 12.15 -15.26 10.78
CA LEU A 37 11.76 -14.17 11.66
C LEU A 37 12.21 -14.45 13.09
N THR A 38 12.87 -13.46 13.69
CA THR A 38 13.16 -13.42 15.12
C THR A 38 12.19 -12.45 15.78
N CYS A 39 11.44 -12.87 16.79
CA CYS A 39 10.55 -11.97 17.50
C CYS A 39 11.37 -11.14 18.50
N LEU A 40 11.33 -9.82 18.36
CA LEU A 40 12.00 -8.89 19.27
C LEU A 40 11.05 -8.40 20.38
N GLN A 41 9.80 -8.11 20.01
CA GLN A 41 8.75 -7.76 20.96
C GLN A 41 7.46 -8.49 20.57
N ASN A 42 6.89 -9.25 21.52
CA ASN A 42 5.66 -9.98 21.29
C ASN A 42 4.54 -9.45 22.20
N ARG A 43 3.69 -8.59 21.63
CA ARG A 43 2.51 -8.05 22.30
C ARG A 43 1.21 -8.61 21.72
N THR A 44 1.28 -9.74 21.00
CA THR A 44 0.09 -10.29 20.32
C THR A 44 -0.96 -10.86 21.27
N LEU A 45 -0.66 -10.97 22.57
CA LEU A 45 -1.64 -11.35 23.59
C LEU A 45 -2.65 -10.24 23.87
N ASP A 46 -2.31 -8.99 23.52
CA ASP A 46 -3.18 -7.83 23.73
C ASP A 46 -4.25 -7.70 22.62
N ILE A 47 -4.07 -8.40 21.50
CA ILE A 47 -5.00 -8.38 20.36
C ILE A 47 -6.36 -8.97 20.77
N GLN A 48 -7.41 -8.15 20.70
CA GLN A 48 -8.79 -8.50 21.00
C GLN A 48 -9.60 -8.79 19.74
N ARG A 49 -10.70 -9.52 19.91
CA ARG A 49 -11.64 -9.79 18.81
C ARG A 49 -12.27 -8.47 18.36
N GLY A 50 -12.09 -8.15 17.08
CA GLY A 50 -12.65 -6.94 16.46
C GLY A 50 -11.58 -5.91 16.09
N ASP A 51 -10.38 -6.05 16.65
CA ASP A 51 -9.25 -5.18 16.39
C ASP A 51 -8.92 -5.10 14.89
N ILE A 52 -8.62 -3.89 14.44
CA ILE A 52 -8.02 -3.59 13.15
C ILE A 52 -6.51 -3.74 13.29
N LEU A 53 -5.93 -4.65 12.49
CA LEU A 53 -4.52 -5.01 12.57
C LEU A 53 -3.74 -4.43 11.38
N ALA A 54 -2.70 -3.64 11.63
CA ALA A 54 -1.79 -3.19 10.59
C ALA A 54 -0.61 -4.15 10.43
N PHE A 55 -0.25 -4.47 9.19
CA PHE A 55 0.87 -5.32 8.82
C PHE A 55 1.83 -4.55 7.92
N VAL A 56 3.07 -4.36 8.38
CA VAL A 56 4.06 -3.51 7.71
C VAL A 56 5.40 -4.23 7.65
N THR A 57 6.06 -4.20 6.50
CA THR A 57 7.49 -4.53 6.39
C THR A 57 8.23 -3.25 6.07
N LEU A 58 9.31 -2.98 6.78
CA LEU A 58 10.09 -1.77 6.57
C LEU A 58 11.58 -2.01 6.74
N ARG A 59 12.37 -1.04 6.29
CA ARG A 59 13.78 -0.90 6.63
C ARG A 59 14.15 0.56 6.51
N ASN A 60 14.80 1.10 7.54
CA ASN A 60 15.28 2.47 7.60
C ASN A 60 14.18 3.51 7.30
N GLU A 61 13.14 3.47 8.12
CA GLU A 61 11.96 4.32 7.95
C GLU A 61 11.73 5.24 9.17
N LEU A 62 12.75 5.48 10.00
CA LEU A 62 12.60 6.24 11.24
C LEU A 62 11.96 7.61 10.98
N ASP A 63 12.34 8.29 9.90
CA ASP A 63 11.81 9.61 9.52
C ASP A 63 10.32 9.61 9.15
N ARG A 64 9.71 8.44 8.89
CA ARG A 64 8.27 8.32 8.56
C ARG A 64 7.45 7.80 9.73
N LEU A 65 8.07 7.04 10.62
CA LEU A 65 7.38 6.29 11.66
C LEU A 65 6.54 7.16 12.60
N PRO A 66 6.99 8.34 13.08
CA PRO A 66 6.20 9.15 14.00
C PRO A 66 4.85 9.56 13.41
N TRP A 67 4.85 10.19 12.22
CA TRP A 67 3.60 10.52 11.55
C TRP A 67 2.78 9.29 11.14
N PHE A 68 3.44 8.23 10.63
CA PHE A 68 2.77 6.98 10.27
C PHE A 68 1.92 6.41 11.42
N PHE A 69 2.50 6.33 12.63
CA PHE A 69 1.76 5.86 13.80
C PHE A 69 0.65 6.83 14.19
N ARG A 70 0.90 8.14 14.18
CA ARG A 70 -0.12 9.15 14.49
C ARG A 70 -1.34 9.01 13.57
N HIS A 71 -1.10 8.95 12.26
CA HIS A 71 -2.12 8.78 11.24
C HIS A 71 -2.93 7.50 11.46
N TYR A 72 -2.27 6.36 11.56
CA TYR A 72 -2.98 5.08 11.64
C TYR A 72 -3.65 4.81 12.99
N ARG A 73 -3.11 5.32 14.09
CA ARG A 73 -3.80 5.32 15.40
C ARG A 73 -5.05 6.20 15.35
N ALA A 74 -4.98 7.38 14.74
CA ALA A 74 -6.14 8.26 14.55
C ALA A 74 -7.22 7.62 13.67
N LEU A 75 -6.82 6.84 12.65
CA LEU A 75 -7.75 6.04 11.84
C LEU A 75 -8.35 4.84 12.58
N GLY A 76 -7.88 4.50 13.78
CA GLY A 76 -8.36 3.37 14.56
C GLY A 76 -7.66 2.04 14.25
N VAL A 77 -6.37 2.04 13.89
CA VAL A 77 -5.57 0.81 13.98
C VAL A 77 -5.30 0.49 15.45
N ASP A 78 -5.66 -0.72 15.86
CA ASP A 78 -5.59 -1.15 17.26
C ASP A 78 -4.24 -1.84 17.59
N HIS A 79 -3.66 -2.57 16.63
CA HIS A 79 -2.37 -3.25 16.82
C HIS A 79 -1.53 -3.29 15.54
N PHE A 80 -0.23 -3.13 15.68
CA PHE A 80 0.74 -3.15 14.59
C PHE A 80 1.62 -4.40 14.64
N LEU A 81 1.63 -5.18 13.56
CA LEU A 81 2.52 -6.32 13.36
C LEU A 81 3.58 -5.95 12.33
N ILE A 82 4.79 -5.67 12.81
CA ILE A 82 5.85 -5.05 12.01
C ILE A 82 7.01 -6.03 11.83
N VAL A 83 7.48 -6.13 10.59
CA VAL A 83 8.71 -6.84 10.24
C VAL A 83 9.77 -5.81 9.87
N ASP A 84 10.74 -5.62 10.74
CA ASP A 84 11.95 -4.86 10.46
C ASP A 84 12.95 -5.72 9.68
N ASN A 85 13.33 -5.29 8.46
CA ASN A 85 14.26 -5.99 7.59
C ASN A 85 15.70 -5.47 7.73
N GLY A 86 16.16 -5.44 8.98
CA GLY A 86 17.52 -5.11 9.34
C GLY A 86 17.80 -3.63 9.21
N SER A 87 17.00 -2.81 9.91
CA SER A 87 17.27 -1.37 9.98
C SER A 87 18.53 -1.06 10.79
N ASP A 88 19.17 0.06 10.45
CA ASP A 88 20.36 0.59 11.11
C ASP A 88 20.26 2.10 11.41
N ASP A 89 19.07 2.69 11.27
CA ASP A 89 18.78 4.11 11.48
C ASP A 89 18.11 4.42 12.83
N GLY A 90 17.88 3.42 13.68
CA GLY A 90 17.11 3.56 14.93
C GLY A 90 15.64 3.16 14.83
N SER A 91 15.15 2.75 13.64
CA SER A 91 13.77 2.28 13.45
C SER A 91 13.42 1.14 14.42
N THR A 92 14.32 0.17 14.60
CA THR A 92 14.08 -1.02 15.41
C THR A 92 13.87 -0.66 16.89
N GLU A 93 14.70 0.22 17.43
CA GLU A 93 14.62 0.72 18.80
C GLU A 93 13.35 1.53 19.02
N TYR A 94 13.03 2.44 18.08
CA TYR A 94 11.81 3.23 18.11
C TYR A 94 10.55 2.35 18.14
N LEU A 95 10.52 1.33 17.27
CA LEU A 95 9.41 0.37 17.18
C LEU A 95 9.24 -0.47 18.45
N ALA A 96 10.35 -0.90 19.07
CA ALA A 96 10.31 -1.72 20.27
C ALA A 96 9.67 -0.98 21.46
N GLN A 97 9.74 0.35 21.49
CA GLN A 97 9.18 1.20 22.55
C GLN A 97 7.66 1.43 22.41
N GLN A 98 7.08 1.19 21.24
CA GLN A 98 5.64 1.40 21.01
C GLN A 98 4.80 0.29 21.68
N SER A 99 3.85 0.65 22.54
CA SER A 99 3.06 -0.31 23.33
C SER A 99 2.09 -1.17 22.52
N ASP A 100 1.70 -0.72 21.34
CA ASP A 100 0.76 -1.34 20.40
C ASP A 100 1.48 -2.06 19.23
N VAL A 101 2.80 -2.27 19.33
CA VAL A 101 3.61 -2.94 18.31
C VAL A 101 4.05 -4.32 18.77
N SER A 102 3.80 -5.32 17.92
CA SER A 102 4.54 -6.59 17.92
C SER A 102 5.58 -6.55 16.80
N LEU A 103 6.85 -6.74 17.17
CA LEU A 103 8.00 -6.55 16.31
C LEU A 103 8.73 -7.87 16.03
N TRP A 104 8.95 -8.14 14.75
CA TRP A 104 9.85 -9.17 14.26
C TRP A 104 10.99 -8.53 13.48
N HIS A 105 12.16 -9.15 13.54
CA HIS A 105 13.34 -8.76 12.82
C HIS A 105 13.83 -9.89 11.90
N THR A 106 14.39 -9.52 10.75
CA THR A 106 15.05 -10.46 9.84
C THR A 106 16.13 -9.81 8.98
N GLN A 107 17.20 -10.56 8.72
CA GLN A 107 18.25 -10.22 7.76
C GLN A 107 18.11 -10.99 6.45
N ALA A 108 17.03 -11.77 6.28
CA ALA A 108 16.78 -12.50 5.04
C ALA A 108 16.52 -11.55 3.86
N SER A 109 16.78 -12.03 2.63
CA SER A 109 16.60 -11.20 1.43
C SER A 109 15.14 -10.79 1.24
N TYR A 110 14.93 -9.46 1.22
CA TYR A 110 13.64 -8.84 0.93
C TYR A 110 13.04 -9.34 -0.39
N ARG A 111 13.84 -9.35 -1.46
CA ARG A 111 13.43 -9.81 -2.79
C ARG A 111 13.02 -11.29 -2.77
N ALA A 112 13.79 -12.15 -2.09
CA ALA A 112 13.49 -13.58 -1.99
C ALA A 112 12.19 -13.85 -1.22
N ALA A 113 11.86 -13.00 -0.24
CA ALA A 113 10.60 -13.03 0.50
C ALA A 113 9.43 -12.34 -0.23
N ARG A 114 9.55 -12.13 -1.55
CA ARG A 114 8.57 -11.45 -2.40
C ARG A 114 8.25 -10.04 -1.90
N PHE A 115 9.29 -9.29 -1.54
CA PHE A 115 9.19 -7.94 -0.99
C PHE A 115 8.40 -7.95 0.32
N GLY A 116 8.83 -8.79 1.27
CA GLY A 116 8.24 -8.90 2.62
C GLY A 116 6.90 -9.64 2.71
N LEU A 117 6.19 -9.85 1.59
CA LEU A 117 4.88 -10.50 1.58
C LEU A 117 4.88 -11.89 2.22
N ASP A 118 5.97 -12.65 2.07
CA ASP A 118 6.05 -13.97 2.68
C ASP A 118 6.08 -13.89 4.20
N TRP A 119 6.76 -12.90 4.77
CA TRP A 119 6.80 -12.67 6.21
C TRP A 119 5.45 -12.18 6.72
N LEU A 120 4.90 -11.14 6.09
CA LEU A 120 3.59 -10.59 6.47
C LEU A 120 2.48 -11.62 6.35
N THR A 121 2.41 -12.37 5.25
CA THR A 121 1.39 -13.42 5.09
C THR A 121 1.54 -14.50 6.18
N SER A 122 2.76 -14.83 6.62
CA SER A 122 2.98 -15.77 7.73
C SER A 122 2.35 -15.28 9.04
N LEU A 123 2.50 -13.99 9.33
CA LEU A 123 1.91 -13.34 10.50
C LEU A 123 0.39 -13.20 10.36
N GLN A 124 -0.10 -12.84 9.17
CA GLN A 124 -1.53 -12.73 8.89
C GLN A 124 -2.25 -14.10 8.97
N ILE A 125 -1.58 -15.20 8.60
CA ILE A 125 -2.11 -16.56 8.81
C ILE A 125 -2.33 -16.84 10.31
N ARG A 126 -1.38 -16.40 11.15
CA ARG A 126 -1.38 -16.67 12.59
C ARG A 126 -2.30 -15.74 13.38
N TYR A 127 -2.24 -14.45 13.10
CA TYR A 127 -2.88 -13.40 13.91
C TYR A 127 -4.01 -12.67 13.18
N GLY A 128 -3.95 -12.58 11.84
CA GLY A 128 -4.93 -11.80 11.07
C GLY A 128 -6.27 -12.48 10.83
N HIS A 129 -6.39 -13.79 11.09
CA HIS A 129 -7.61 -14.51 10.69
C HIS A 129 -8.86 -14.02 11.43
N GLY A 130 -9.84 -13.53 10.67
CA GLY A 130 -11.09 -13.02 11.22
C GLY A 130 -11.07 -11.53 11.53
N HIS A 131 -9.90 -10.90 11.49
CA HIS A 131 -9.71 -9.46 11.66
C HIS A 131 -9.73 -8.75 10.32
N TRP A 132 -10.04 -7.46 10.37
CA TRP A 132 -9.69 -6.56 9.27
C TRP A 132 -8.19 -6.25 9.36
N CYS A 133 -7.48 -6.57 8.30
CA CYS A 133 -6.04 -6.38 8.20
C CYS A 133 -5.76 -5.25 7.21
N LEU A 134 -5.07 -4.22 7.66
CA LEU A 134 -4.48 -3.19 6.84
C LEU A 134 -3.03 -3.59 6.49
N THR A 135 -2.68 -3.65 5.21
CA THR A 135 -1.31 -3.90 4.75
C THR A 135 -0.86 -2.72 3.89
N VAL A 136 0.14 -2.00 4.38
CA VAL A 136 0.64 -0.74 3.80
C VAL A 136 2.15 -0.64 3.96
N ASP A 137 2.79 0.11 3.07
CA ASP A 137 4.20 0.48 3.20
C ASP A 137 4.33 1.74 4.08
N ALA A 138 5.50 2.00 4.67
CA ALA A 138 5.69 3.13 5.61
C ALA A 138 5.56 4.51 4.94
N ASP A 139 5.67 4.58 3.61
CA ASP A 139 5.46 5.78 2.80
C ASP A 139 4.03 5.93 2.29
N GLU A 140 3.09 5.12 2.76
CA GLU A 140 1.68 5.15 2.35
C GLU A 140 0.75 5.57 3.47
N LEU A 141 -0.13 6.53 3.19
CA LEU A 141 -1.19 6.96 4.10
C LEU A 141 -2.57 6.70 3.47
N LEU A 142 -3.37 5.86 4.11
CA LEU A 142 -4.72 5.55 3.64
C LEU A 142 -5.67 6.71 3.91
N ILE A 143 -6.37 7.15 2.89
CA ILE A 143 -7.43 8.16 2.91
C ILE A 143 -8.70 7.53 2.34
N TYR A 144 -9.82 7.70 3.04
CA TYR A 144 -11.15 7.26 2.61
C TYR A 144 -12.19 8.33 2.96
N ALA A 145 -13.40 8.19 2.43
CA ALA A 145 -14.44 9.19 2.66
C ALA A 145 -14.75 9.28 4.16
N HIS A 146 -14.75 10.50 4.70
CA HIS A 146 -14.96 10.79 6.12
C HIS A 146 -13.89 10.23 7.07
N HIS A 147 -12.67 9.92 6.60
CA HIS A 147 -11.60 9.36 7.46
C HIS A 147 -11.17 10.28 8.61
N ASP A 148 -11.47 11.57 8.48
CA ASP A 148 -11.22 12.64 9.45
C ASP A 148 -12.22 12.63 10.61
N THR A 149 -13.38 11.99 10.45
CA THR A 149 -14.46 11.98 11.44
C THR A 149 -14.99 10.59 11.77
N GLN A 150 -14.71 9.59 10.94
CA GLN A 150 -15.19 8.22 11.09
C GLN A 150 -14.01 7.25 11.00
N PRO A 151 -13.78 6.40 12.02
CA PRO A 151 -12.62 5.50 12.06
C PRO A 151 -12.84 4.24 11.21
N LEU A 152 -11.78 3.45 11.05
CA LEU A 152 -11.77 2.23 10.24
C LEU A 152 -12.78 1.18 10.74
N GLN A 153 -13.06 1.15 12.04
CA GLN A 153 -14.09 0.28 12.63
C GLN A 153 -15.47 0.56 12.01
N ASP A 154 -15.79 1.81 11.70
CA ASP A 154 -17.09 2.18 11.11
C ASP A 154 -17.16 1.77 9.65
N LEU A 155 -16.12 2.12 8.88
CA LEU A 155 -15.98 1.73 7.49
C LEU A 155 -16.07 0.21 7.34
N THR A 156 -15.32 -0.54 8.15
CA THR A 156 -15.26 -2.00 8.05
C THR A 156 -16.58 -2.66 8.46
N ARG A 157 -17.26 -2.19 9.50
CA ARG A 157 -18.62 -2.65 9.86
C ARG A 157 -19.61 -2.42 8.72
N TRP A 158 -19.52 -1.29 8.02
CA TRP A 158 -20.38 -1.05 6.86
C TRP A 158 -20.03 -1.90 5.66
N LEU A 159 -18.75 -2.06 5.33
CA LEU A 159 -18.31 -2.97 4.27
C LEU A 159 -18.83 -4.39 4.52
N GLU A 160 -18.80 -4.86 5.77
CA GLU A 160 -19.37 -6.16 6.15
C GLU A 160 -20.88 -6.23 5.91
N ARG A 161 -21.64 -5.19 6.28
CA ARG A 161 -23.08 -5.11 5.98
C ARG A 161 -23.37 -5.13 4.48
N GLN A 162 -22.45 -4.61 3.66
CA GLN A 162 -22.51 -4.69 2.19
C GLN A 162 -21.98 -6.03 1.62
N GLY A 163 -21.61 -6.99 2.46
CA GLY A 163 -21.05 -8.27 2.04
C GLY A 163 -19.65 -8.18 1.40
N ARG A 164 -18.93 -7.07 1.62
CA ARG A 164 -17.60 -6.82 1.06
C ARG A 164 -16.52 -7.31 2.01
N ALA A 165 -15.58 -8.10 1.48
CA ALA A 165 -14.46 -8.66 2.25
C ALA A 165 -13.19 -7.80 2.19
N GLY A 166 -13.26 -6.59 1.61
CA GLY A 166 -12.11 -5.71 1.51
C GLY A 166 -12.43 -4.37 0.84
N PHE A 167 -11.41 -3.54 0.79
CA PHE A 167 -11.45 -2.16 0.32
C PHE A 167 -10.21 -1.87 -0.53
N GLY A 168 -10.45 -1.34 -1.74
CA GLY A 168 -9.40 -1.02 -2.69
C GLY A 168 -8.99 0.45 -2.62
N ALA A 169 -7.80 0.76 -3.11
CA ALA A 169 -7.32 2.13 -3.18
C ALA A 169 -6.47 2.40 -4.42
N LEU A 170 -6.48 3.65 -4.86
CA LEU A 170 -5.48 4.19 -5.79
C LEU A 170 -4.26 4.67 -5.00
N MET A 171 -3.06 4.21 -5.35
CA MET A 171 -1.81 4.81 -4.92
C MET A 171 -1.60 6.11 -5.68
N LEU A 172 -1.57 7.23 -4.96
CA LEU A 172 -1.44 8.58 -5.50
C LEU A 172 -0.08 9.16 -5.12
N ASP A 173 0.80 9.33 -6.11
CA ASP A 173 2.12 9.91 -5.91
C ASP A 173 2.01 11.40 -5.54
N LEU A 174 2.49 11.77 -4.36
CA LEU A 174 2.59 13.17 -3.91
C LEU A 174 4.00 13.71 -4.10
N TYR A 175 4.12 14.96 -4.53
CA TYR A 175 5.40 15.62 -4.78
C TYR A 175 5.36 17.11 -4.37
N PRO A 176 6.53 17.74 -4.11
CA PRO A 176 6.57 19.15 -3.75
C PRO A 176 6.47 20.03 -5.01
N LYS A 177 6.33 21.34 -4.81
CA LYS A 177 6.59 22.32 -5.87
C LYS A 177 8.07 22.70 -5.86
N GLY A 178 8.76 22.48 -6.98
CA GLY A 178 10.20 22.67 -7.10
C GLY A 178 10.99 21.34 -7.15
N PRO A 179 12.33 21.41 -7.25
CA PRO A 179 13.19 20.24 -7.39
C PRO A 179 13.02 19.23 -6.26
N LEU A 180 13.01 17.93 -6.59
CA LEU A 180 13.00 16.87 -5.57
C LEU A 180 14.21 16.99 -4.63
N GLY A 181 13.99 16.74 -3.32
CA GLY A 181 15.04 16.83 -2.31
C GLY A 181 15.40 18.25 -1.86
N SER A 182 14.78 19.29 -2.43
CA SER A 182 15.03 20.69 -2.03
C SER A 182 14.27 21.15 -0.78
N GLN A 183 13.22 20.42 -0.40
CA GLN A 183 12.39 20.74 0.76
C GLN A 183 12.99 20.16 2.04
N THR A 184 12.56 20.67 3.18
CA THR A 184 12.81 20.05 4.50
C THR A 184 11.51 19.45 5.02
N HIS A 185 11.60 18.33 5.73
CA HIS A 185 10.46 17.70 6.36
C HIS A 185 10.80 17.38 7.82
N ASP A 186 9.88 17.72 8.72
CA ASP A 186 9.93 17.27 10.11
C ASP A 186 9.17 15.94 10.21
N PRO A 187 9.82 14.83 10.64
CA PRO A 187 9.17 13.53 10.86
C PRO A 187 7.89 13.56 11.73
N GLU A 188 7.73 14.58 12.56
CA GLU A 188 6.56 14.78 13.43
C GLU A 188 5.39 15.51 12.75
N CYS A 189 5.59 16.05 11.55
CA CYS A 189 4.60 16.81 10.79
C CYS A 189 3.91 15.97 9.71
N ASP A 190 2.77 16.46 9.21
CA ASP A 190 2.06 15.82 8.11
C ASP A 190 2.92 15.92 6.82
N PRO A 191 3.31 14.81 6.18
CA PRO A 191 4.09 14.83 4.95
C PRO A 191 3.34 15.49 3.79
N THR A 192 2.01 15.63 3.88
CA THR A 192 1.22 16.35 2.88
C THR A 192 1.39 17.87 2.97
N GLU A 193 1.94 18.42 4.05
CA GLU A 193 2.34 19.83 4.12
C GLU A 193 3.54 20.12 3.20
N THR A 194 4.45 19.15 3.08
CA THR A 194 5.63 19.21 2.21
C THR A 194 5.33 18.72 0.79
N LEU A 195 4.61 17.61 0.67
CA LEU A 195 4.22 16.96 -0.58
C LEU A 195 2.74 17.24 -0.87
N ASN A 196 2.43 18.50 -1.16
CA ASN A 196 1.06 18.97 -1.31
C ASN A 196 0.52 18.92 -2.75
N TRP A 197 1.27 18.41 -3.73
CA TRP A 197 0.85 18.38 -5.14
C TRP A 197 0.77 16.96 -5.71
N PHE A 198 -0.18 16.76 -6.63
CA PHE A 198 -0.36 15.50 -7.34
C PHE A 198 -0.91 15.70 -8.76
N ASP A 199 -0.79 14.64 -9.58
CA ASP A 199 -1.44 14.58 -10.89
C ASP A 199 -2.85 13.97 -10.75
N ALA A 200 -3.90 14.69 -11.15
CA ALA A 200 -5.26 14.13 -11.18
C ALA A 200 -5.50 13.08 -12.28
N GLY A 201 -4.55 12.92 -13.20
CA GLY A 201 -4.62 11.96 -14.30
C GLY A 201 -3.80 12.39 -15.52
N PRO A 202 -3.93 11.69 -16.65
CA PRO A 202 -4.83 10.56 -16.87
C PRO A 202 -4.34 9.26 -16.20
N TYR A 203 -5.30 8.41 -15.84
CA TYR A 203 -5.06 7.04 -15.37
C TYR A 203 -5.72 6.05 -16.32
N ARG A 204 -5.01 4.99 -16.72
CA ARG A 204 -5.60 3.88 -17.48
C ARG A 204 -5.67 2.63 -16.62
N GLY A 205 -6.66 1.79 -16.88
CA GLY A 205 -6.82 0.52 -16.18
C GLY A 205 -7.13 -0.62 -17.15
N GLN A 206 -6.56 -1.79 -16.88
CA GLN A 206 -6.91 -3.03 -17.59
C GLN A 206 -6.97 -4.20 -16.60
N ARG A 207 -7.99 -5.07 -16.71
CA ARG A 207 -8.02 -6.32 -15.94
C ARG A 207 -7.16 -7.39 -16.61
N GLN A 208 -6.28 -8.00 -15.82
CA GLN A 208 -5.35 -9.02 -16.28
C GLN A 208 -5.94 -10.43 -16.15
N THR A 209 -5.82 -11.25 -17.20
CA THR A 209 -6.21 -12.67 -17.16
C THR A 209 -5.00 -13.52 -16.72
N PRO A 210 -5.17 -14.57 -15.89
CA PRO A 210 -6.43 -15.16 -15.40
C PRO A 210 -6.90 -14.64 -14.03
N MET A 211 -6.09 -13.85 -13.33
CA MET A 211 -6.36 -13.49 -11.93
C MET A 211 -7.45 -12.42 -11.79
N GLY A 212 -7.65 -11.59 -12.82
CA GLY A 212 -8.62 -10.51 -12.86
C GLY A 212 -8.23 -9.28 -12.05
N ASN A 213 -6.97 -9.20 -11.59
CA ASN A 213 -6.43 -8.00 -10.95
C ASN A 213 -6.50 -6.83 -11.93
N LEU A 214 -6.93 -5.70 -11.40
CA LEU A 214 -6.80 -4.44 -12.10
C LEU A 214 -5.31 -4.12 -12.20
N TRP A 215 -4.94 -3.52 -13.32
CA TRP A 215 -3.63 -2.95 -13.55
C TRP A 215 -3.85 -1.49 -13.92
N VAL A 216 -3.80 -0.62 -12.92
CA VAL A 216 -3.90 0.84 -13.10
C VAL A 216 -2.51 1.41 -13.28
N GLN A 217 -2.36 2.30 -14.25
CA GLN A 217 -1.12 3.00 -14.59
C GLN A 217 -1.42 4.46 -14.97
N GLY A 218 -0.44 5.35 -14.84
CA GLY A 218 -0.58 6.78 -15.16
C GLY A 218 0.09 7.66 -14.11
N GLY A 219 -0.44 8.88 -13.97
CA GLY A 219 -0.01 9.84 -12.93
C GLY A 219 1.45 10.30 -13.06
N ALA A 220 1.95 10.86 -11.94
CA ALA A 220 3.18 11.64 -11.89
C ALA A 220 4.41 10.83 -12.31
N ARG A 221 4.58 9.61 -11.78
CA ARG A 221 5.73 8.78 -12.16
C ARG A 221 5.73 8.45 -13.64
N GLU A 222 4.57 8.13 -14.22
CA GLU A 222 4.51 7.89 -15.66
C GLU A 222 4.86 9.13 -16.48
N ARG A 223 4.28 10.28 -16.11
CA ARG A 223 4.54 11.56 -16.79
C ARG A 223 6.01 11.93 -16.79
N VAL A 224 6.68 11.80 -15.65
CA VAL A 224 8.05 12.30 -15.47
C VAL A 224 9.09 11.26 -15.91
N PHE A 225 8.92 9.99 -15.55
CA PHE A 225 9.99 8.98 -15.70
C PHE A 225 9.70 7.92 -16.78
N PHE A 226 8.45 7.77 -17.22
CA PHE A 226 8.05 6.73 -18.18
C PHE A 226 7.30 7.31 -19.40
N ALA A 227 7.49 8.58 -19.73
CA ALA A 227 6.76 9.25 -20.82
C ALA A 227 6.85 8.49 -22.15
N ASN A 228 8.04 7.95 -22.45
CA ASN A 228 8.35 7.18 -23.67
C ASN A 228 8.16 5.66 -23.52
N THR A 229 7.92 5.17 -22.29
CA THR A 229 7.85 3.74 -21.96
C THR A 229 6.65 3.42 -21.06
N ARG A 230 5.50 4.08 -21.31
CA ARG A 230 4.31 4.06 -20.45
C ARG A 230 3.91 2.66 -19.99
N GLN A 231 4.00 1.64 -20.86
CA GLN A 231 3.67 0.25 -20.52
C GLN A 231 4.47 -0.32 -19.34
N ARG A 232 5.65 0.25 -19.04
CA ARG A 232 6.51 -0.11 -17.92
C ARG A 232 6.26 0.70 -16.65
N SER A 233 5.33 1.67 -16.67
CA SER A 233 5.06 2.49 -15.50
C SER A 233 4.50 1.65 -14.34
N PRO A 234 4.71 2.10 -13.09
CA PRO A 234 4.30 1.35 -11.91
C PRO A 234 2.79 1.04 -11.86
N THR A 235 2.44 -0.06 -11.19
CA THR A 235 1.04 -0.37 -10.89
C THR A 235 0.56 0.50 -9.75
N LEU A 236 -0.61 1.13 -9.91
CA LEU A 236 -1.14 2.10 -8.93
C LEU A 236 -2.33 1.58 -8.12
N ASN A 237 -2.97 0.46 -8.48
CA ASN A 237 -4.06 -0.06 -7.65
C ASN A 237 -3.54 -0.91 -6.49
N LYS A 238 -4.10 -0.76 -5.28
CA LYS A 238 -3.83 -1.63 -4.13
C LYS A 238 -5.14 -2.14 -3.51
N ILE A 239 -5.04 -3.23 -2.74
CA ILE A 239 -6.12 -3.80 -1.92
C ILE A 239 -5.61 -3.83 -0.47
N PRO A 240 -5.46 -2.65 0.18
CA PRO A 240 -4.74 -2.53 1.43
C PRO A 240 -5.51 -3.06 2.63
N LEU A 241 -6.85 -3.00 2.62
CA LEU A 241 -7.69 -3.33 3.78
C LEU A 241 -8.59 -4.53 3.44
N VAL A 242 -8.40 -5.65 4.13
CA VAL A 242 -9.07 -6.92 3.83
C VAL A 242 -9.52 -7.61 5.11
N LYS A 243 -10.76 -8.10 5.16
CA LYS A 243 -11.21 -9.03 6.20
C LYS A 243 -10.50 -10.36 6.00
N TRP A 244 -9.44 -10.59 6.76
CA TRP A 244 -8.45 -11.57 6.39
C TRP A 244 -8.87 -13.00 6.71
N SER A 245 -8.62 -13.88 5.75
CA SER A 245 -8.71 -15.32 5.94
C SER A 245 -7.32 -15.91 5.88
N ARG A 246 -7.00 -16.87 6.77
CA ARG A 246 -5.76 -17.66 6.69
C ARG A 246 -5.58 -18.42 5.36
N ARG A 247 -6.61 -18.45 4.52
CA ARG A 247 -6.62 -19.03 3.17
C ARG A 247 -6.32 -18.00 2.07
N TYR A 248 -6.10 -16.74 2.41
CA TYR A 248 -5.80 -15.64 1.48
C TYR A 248 -4.29 -15.40 1.40
N THR A 249 -3.85 -14.86 0.28
CA THR A 249 -2.45 -14.47 0.09
C THR A 249 -2.36 -13.39 -0.97
N TYR A 250 -1.48 -12.42 -0.75
CA TYR A 250 -1.09 -11.46 -1.77
C TYR A 250 -0.12 -12.11 -2.77
N VAL A 251 -0.20 -11.67 -4.03
CA VAL A 251 0.60 -12.22 -5.13
C VAL A 251 1.76 -11.32 -5.51
N ASN A 252 1.54 -10.00 -5.62
CA ASN A 252 2.53 -8.98 -5.99
C ASN A 252 2.24 -7.65 -5.28
N SER A 253 3.06 -7.31 -4.27
CA SER A 253 2.69 -6.34 -3.22
C SER A 253 1.21 -6.53 -2.79
N THR A 254 0.49 -5.47 -2.48
CA THR A 254 -0.96 -5.48 -2.25
C THR A 254 -1.77 -5.21 -3.53
N HIS A 255 -1.14 -5.24 -4.72
CA HIS A 255 -1.82 -4.98 -6.01
C HIS A 255 -2.77 -6.09 -6.43
N SER A 256 -2.56 -7.31 -5.94
CA SER A 256 -3.47 -8.43 -6.19
C SER A 256 -3.39 -9.54 -5.15
N ALA A 257 -4.49 -10.28 -5.02
CA ALA A 257 -4.62 -11.34 -4.04
C ALA A 257 -5.31 -12.59 -4.60
N LEU A 258 -5.15 -13.71 -3.89
CA LEU A 258 -5.88 -14.94 -4.13
C LEU A 258 -6.65 -15.35 -2.87
N PRO A 259 -7.92 -15.82 -3.00
CA PRO A 259 -8.62 -16.19 -4.22
C PRO A 259 -9.01 -15.00 -5.10
N ARG A 260 -9.19 -15.26 -6.40
CA ARG A 260 -9.32 -14.21 -7.42
C ARG A 260 -10.47 -13.22 -7.20
N GLY A 261 -11.49 -13.58 -6.42
CA GLY A 261 -12.61 -12.71 -6.06
C GLY A 261 -12.17 -11.41 -5.40
N LEU A 262 -11.07 -11.44 -4.64
CA LEU A 262 -10.50 -10.26 -3.98
C LEU A 262 -10.07 -9.18 -4.99
N ASN A 263 -9.71 -9.59 -6.21
CA ASN A 263 -9.28 -8.65 -7.25
C ASN A 263 -10.44 -7.84 -7.87
N ALA A 264 -11.69 -8.16 -7.53
CA ALA A 264 -12.87 -7.40 -7.92
C ALA A 264 -13.24 -6.31 -6.91
N LEU A 265 -12.53 -6.21 -5.78
CA LEU A 265 -12.82 -5.24 -4.71
C LEU A 265 -12.55 -3.77 -5.13
N TYR A 266 -11.86 -3.57 -6.26
CA TYR A 266 -11.56 -2.27 -6.82
C TYR A 266 -11.81 -2.26 -8.34
N ASP A 267 -12.39 -1.17 -8.82
CA ASP A 267 -12.73 -0.91 -10.23
C ASP A 267 -11.98 0.29 -10.83
N GLY A 268 -11.13 0.96 -10.06
CA GLY A 268 -10.23 2.01 -10.55
C GLY A 268 -10.76 3.43 -10.37
N PRO A 269 -10.01 4.45 -10.83
CA PRO A 269 -10.50 5.83 -10.89
C PRO A 269 -11.78 5.94 -11.73
N ASN A 270 -12.71 6.77 -11.29
CA ASN A 270 -14.09 6.91 -11.77
C ASN A 270 -14.94 5.65 -11.61
N GLY A 271 -14.48 4.70 -10.78
CA GLY A 271 -15.25 3.55 -10.35
C GLY A 271 -16.40 3.92 -9.44
N VAL A 272 -17.33 3.00 -9.28
CA VAL A 272 -18.51 3.13 -8.39
C VAL A 272 -18.34 2.36 -7.09
N ALA A 273 -17.35 1.46 -7.02
CA ALA A 273 -17.08 0.69 -5.83
C ALA A 273 -16.50 1.59 -4.71
N PRO A 274 -16.92 1.38 -3.45
CA PRO A 274 -16.25 1.95 -2.28
C PRO A 274 -14.74 1.76 -2.36
N SER A 275 -14.02 2.87 -2.37
CA SER A 275 -12.57 2.90 -2.54
C SER A 275 -11.95 4.17 -1.94
N GLY A 276 -10.66 4.09 -1.64
CA GLY A 276 -9.88 5.19 -1.09
C GLY A 276 -8.66 5.52 -1.94
N VAL A 277 -7.77 6.28 -1.36
CA VAL A 277 -6.46 6.62 -1.91
C VAL A 277 -5.38 6.26 -0.88
N LEU A 278 -4.26 5.71 -1.34
CA LEU A 278 -3.02 5.67 -0.57
C LEU A 278 -2.18 6.85 -1.03
N LEU A 279 -2.09 7.89 -0.21
CA LEU A 279 -1.16 8.98 -0.45
C LEU A 279 0.25 8.43 -0.33
N HIS A 280 1.00 8.48 -1.42
CA HIS A 280 2.32 7.88 -1.51
C HIS A 280 3.36 8.99 -1.41
N THR A 281 3.97 9.06 -0.24
CA THR A 281 4.89 10.12 0.21
C THR A 281 6.34 9.80 -0.17
N LYS A 282 6.53 9.01 -1.23
CA LYS A 282 7.84 8.54 -1.68
C LYS A 282 8.83 9.68 -1.92
N PHE A 283 8.35 10.83 -2.36
CA PHE A 283 9.18 11.97 -2.75
C PHE A 283 9.50 12.93 -1.60
N LEU A 284 9.42 12.48 -0.34
CA LEU A 284 9.99 13.20 0.80
C LEU A 284 11.50 13.46 0.58
N PRO A 285 12.09 14.47 1.24
CA PRO A 285 13.42 15.00 0.90
C PRO A 285 14.54 13.95 0.81
N GLU A 286 14.47 12.90 1.63
CA GLU A 286 15.47 11.83 1.74
C GLU A 286 15.47 10.91 0.51
N ILE A 287 14.52 11.07 -0.42
CA ILE A 287 14.34 10.20 -1.60
C ILE A 287 15.59 10.11 -2.47
N THR A 288 16.41 11.16 -2.54
CA THR A 288 17.63 11.18 -3.35
C THR A 288 18.70 10.26 -2.77
N ALA A 289 19.02 10.43 -1.48
CA ALA A 289 19.93 9.56 -0.74
C ALA A 289 19.42 8.10 -0.71
N ARG A 290 18.12 7.91 -0.43
CA ARG A 290 17.50 6.57 -0.45
C ARG A 290 17.56 5.92 -1.83
N SER A 291 17.35 6.66 -2.92
CA SER A 291 17.43 6.12 -4.28
C SER A 291 18.84 5.69 -4.66
N GLN A 292 19.89 6.37 -4.17
CA GLN A 292 21.27 5.95 -4.36
C GLN A 292 21.55 4.61 -3.66
N ILE A 293 21.12 4.48 -2.40
CA ILE A 293 21.23 3.24 -1.63
C ILE A 293 20.46 2.11 -2.33
N GLU A 294 19.24 2.36 -2.76
CA GLU A 294 18.41 1.33 -3.39
C GLU A 294 18.90 0.88 -4.76
N LYS A 295 19.51 1.79 -5.54
CA LYS A 295 20.21 1.45 -6.78
C LYS A 295 21.36 0.47 -6.53
N GLN A 296 22.11 0.63 -5.44
CA GLN A 296 23.21 -0.27 -5.08
C GLN A 296 22.72 -1.63 -4.56
N ARG A 297 21.63 -1.65 -3.78
CA ARG A 297 21.16 -2.86 -3.09
C ARG A 297 20.42 -3.86 -3.98
N ARG A 298 19.80 -3.41 -5.08
CA ARG A 298 19.09 -4.26 -6.07
C ARG A 298 18.01 -5.19 -5.46
N GLN A 299 17.39 -4.81 -4.34
CA GLN A 299 16.39 -5.61 -3.61
C GLN A 299 14.92 -5.30 -3.96
N HIS A 300 14.62 -4.16 -4.60
CA HIS A 300 13.23 -3.67 -4.75
C HIS A 300 12.54 -4.02 -6.09
N PHE A 301 13.21 -4.73 -7.00
CA PHE A 301 12.63 -5.12 -8.29
C PHE A 301 12.97 -6.55 -8.73
N HIS A 302 12.07 -7.14 -9.53
CA HIS A 302 12.32 -8.44 -10.19
C HIS A 302 13.41 -8.34 -11.27
N ASP A 303 13.55 -7.18 -11.91
CA ASP A 303 14.63 -6.86 -12.85
C ASP A 303 15.20 -5.47 -12.50
N PRO A 304 16.32 -5.42 -11.75
CA PRO A 304 16.93 -4.16 -11.32
C PRO A 304 17.37 -3.26 -12.47
N ASP A 305 17.71 -3.86 -13.62
CA ASP A 305 18.33 -3.14 -14.73
C ASP A 305 17.31 -2.31 -15.50
N GLN A 306 16.03 -2.69 -15.43
CA GLN A 306 14.92 -1.92 -16.01
C GLN A 306 14.59 -0.63 -15.26
N PHE A 307 15.04 -0.47 -14.00
CA PHE A 307 14.71 0.67 -13.15
C PHE A 307 15.91 1.57 -12.83
N GLN A 308 17.10 1.30 -13.40
CA GLN A 308 18.25 2.19 -13.22
C GLN A 308 17.96 3.61 -13.73
N THR A 309 17.38 3.73 -14.93
CA THR A 309 16.98 5.03 -15.50
C THR A 309 15.94 5.76 -14.65
N TYR A 310 15.07 5.02 -13.95
CA TYR A 310 14.10 5.61 -13.03
C TYR A 310 14.79 6.21 -11.81
N TYR A 311 15.73 5.48 -11.19
CA TYR A 311 16.50 6.02 -10.06
C TYR A 311 17.41 7.17 -10.49
N ASP A 312 18.03 7.09 -11.66
CA ASP A 312 18.84 8.19 -12.22
C ASP A 312 18.00 9.44 -12.44
N GLY A 313 16.76 9.27 -12.92
CA GLY A 313 15.80 10.35 -13.04
C GLY A 313 15.45 11.00 -11.70
N ILE A 314 15.32 10.24 -10.61
CA ILE A 314 15.07 10.81 -9.28
C ILE A 314 16.32 11.51 -8.73
N ILE A 315 17.49 10.90 -8.91
CA ILE A 315 18.78 11.45 -8.44
C ILE A 315 19.10 12.78 -9.14
N ALA A 316 18.61 12.97 -10.37
CA ALA A 316 18.71 14.25 -11.10
C ALA A 316 17.83 15.38 -10.52
N GLN A 317 17.06 15.12 -9.46
CA GLN A 317 16.25 16.11 -8.74
C GLN A 317 15.32 16.95 -9.64
N PRO A 318 14.47 16.33 -10.48
CA PRO A 318 13.59 17.07 -11.37
C PRO A 318 12.56 17.88 -10.57
N ASP A 319 12.07 18.98 -11.13
CA ASP A 319 10.81 19.57 -10.70
C ASP A 319 9.66 18.76 -11.34
N MET A 320 8.88 18.08 -10.50
CA MET A 320 7.73 17.30 -10.96
C MET A 320 6.48 18.17 -11.15
N TRP A 321 6.44 19.36 -10.53
CA TRP A 321 5.28 20.23 -10.55
C TRP A 321 5.06 20.86 -11.93
N THR A 322 3.80 21.01 -12.29
CA THR A 322 3.37 21.75 -13.49
C THR A 322 2.07 22.49 -13.19
N GLU A 323 1.66 23.40 -14.07
CA GLU A 323 0.36 24.08 -13.99
C GLU A 323 -0.85 23.14 -14.00
N ARG A 324 -0.67 21.87 -14.39
CA ARG A 324 -1.71 20.83 -14.34
C ARG A 324 -1.75 20.04 -13.02
N SER A 325 -0.81 20.31 -12.12
CA SER A 325 -0.79 19.68 -10.80
C SER A 325 -1.92 20.24 -9.94
N GLU A 326 -2.58 19.37 -9.21
CA GLU A 326 -3.62 19.74 -8.25
C GLU A 326 -3.02 19.78 -6.85
N ALA A 327 -3.46 20.73 -6.04
CA ALA A 327 -3.11 20.77 -4.63
C ALA A 327 -3.98 19.76 -3.85
N TYR A 328 -3.38 19.03 -2.92
CA TYR A 328 -4.09 18.18 -1.99
C TYR A 328 -4.75 19.02 -0.90
N THR A 329 -6.08 18.97 -0.82
CA THR A 329 -6.88 19.71 0.16
C THR A 329 -7.84 18.79 0.94
N GLY A 330 -7.57 17.48 0.94
CA GLY A 330 -8.37 16.48 1.63
C GLY A 330 -9.18 15.56 0.71
N TRP A 331 -9.91 14.64 1.34
CA TRP A 331 -10.58 13.52 0.65
C TRP A 331 -11.73 13.97 -0.28
N ILE A 332 -12.41 15.09 0.02
CA ILE A 332 -13.52 15.61 -0.80
C ILE A 332 -13.03 15.93 -2.22
N LYS A 333 -11.88 16.61 -2.35
CA LYS A 333 -11.27 16.93 -3.64
C LYS A 333 -10.90 15.65 -4.41
N LEU A 334 -10.33 14.65 -3.73
CA LEU A 334 -10.00 13.36 -4.34
C LEU A 334 -11.25 12.64 -4.88
N GLN A 335 -12.36 12.70 -4.16
CA GLN A 335 -13.64 12.14 -4.62
C GLN A 335 -14.22 12.92 -5.80
N GLN A 336 -14.18 14.25 -5.78
CA GLN A 336 -14.64 15.11 -6.89
C GLN A 336 -13.86 14.85 -8.17
N LEU A 337 -12.56 14.57 -8.07
CA LEU A 337 -11.71 14.18 -9.18
C LEU A 337 -11.90 12.72 -9.63
N GLY A 338 -12.75 11.95 -8.95
CA GLY A 338 -13.01 10.55 -9.24
C GLY A 338 -11.85 9.62 -8.90
N LEU A 339 -10.92 10.01 -8.02
CA LEU A 339 -9.78 9.16 -7.63
C LEU A 339 -10.14 8.12 -6.56
N MET A 340 -11.24 8.37 -5.85
CA MET A 340 -11.85 7.50 -4.85
C MET A 340 -13.37 7.66 -4.88
N ASN A 341 -14.09 6.78 -4.19
CA ASN A 341 -15.54 6.82 -4.14
C ASN A 341 -16.04 6.33 -2.77
N ALA A 342 -16.87 7.12 -2.08
CA ALA A 342 -17.54 6.70 -0.85
C ALA A 342 -18.42 5.46 -1.04
N GLY A 343 -18.95 5.26 -2.26
CA GLY A 343 -19.78 4.11 -2.64
C GLY A 343 -21.04 3.97 -1.78
N GLY A 344 -21.62 5.10 -1.37
CA GLY A 344 -22.80 5.17 -0.50
C GLY A 344 -22.50 5.09 1.00
N TRP A 345 -21.23 5.16 1.41
CA TRP A 345 -20.86 5.35 2.82
C TRP A 345 -21.38 6.72 3.29
N PRO A 346 -22.33 6.77 4.24
CA PRO A 346 -22.95 8.03 4.63
C PRO A 346 -22.05 8.84 5.57
N ASP A 347 -22.22 10.15 5.51
CA ASP A 347 -21.75 11.01 6.59
C ASP A 347 -22.65 10.79 7.81
N GLN A 348 -22.07 10.39 8.94
CA GLN A 348 -22.83 10.19 10.19
C GLN A 348 -23.11 11.52 10.92
N HIS A 349 -22.56 12.63 10.45
CA HIS A 349 -22.73 13.96 11.04
C HIS A 349 -23.57 14.92 10.20
N SER A 350 -24.20 14.43 9.11
CA SER A 350 -25.10 15.21 8.23
C SER A 350 -26.58 15.01 8.56
#